data_AF-A0A8S9ZTM5-F1
#
_entry.id   AF-A0A8S9ZTM5-F1
#
_cell.length_a   1.000
_cell.length_b   1.000
_cell.length_c   1.000
_cell.angle_alpha   90.00
_cell.angle_beta   90.00
_cell.angle_gamma   90.00
#
_symmetry.space_group_name_H-M   'P 1'
#
loop_
_entity.id
_entity.type
_entity.pdbx_description
1 polymer ?
#
loop_
_entity_poly.entity_id
_entity_poly.type
_entity_poly.pdbx_seq_one_letter_code
_entity_poly.pdbx_strand_id
1 'polypeptide(L)'
;MFQNARRWKAYALSKFGTAILAQYLNNAYGNSVTAFAVHPGAVKTQMADSVGNKGIRKMLFFLRRLLIKPEDAAKNVLFCVDNNLKNGEYKHANQIKKFPASARKQKNINALIETSRRLIGEYKKKKNLETN
;
A
#
# COMPACT_ATOMS: atom_id res chain seq x y z
N MET A 1 -18.78 2.60 -5.96
CA MET A 1 -17.55 2.27 -6.73
C MET A 1 -16.84 0.96 -6.32
N PHE A 2 -17.17 0.31 -5.18
CA PHE A 2 -16.38 -0.83 -4.65
C PHE A 2 -17.10 -2.19 -4.56
N GLN A 3 -18.41 -2.27 -4.78
CA GLN A 3 -19.17 -3.50 -4.52
C GLN A 3 -18.85 -4.67 -5.47
N ASN A 4 -18.27 -4.40 -6.66
CA ASN A 4 -18.02 -5.41 -7.70
C ASN A 4 -16.53 -5.66 -8.02
N ALA A 5 -15.60 -5.11 -7.23
CA ALA A 5 -14.17 -5.37 -7.49
C ALA A 5 -13.82 -6.79 -7.04
N ARG A 6 -13.41 -7.66 -7.99
CA ARG A 6 -12.81 -8.98 -7.67
C ARG A 6 -11.78 -8.80 -6.56
N ARG A 7 -11.79 -9.65 -5.53
CA ARG A 7 -11.01 -9.51 -4.26
C ARG A 7 -9.59 -8.97 -4.44
N TRP A 8 -8.88 -9.43 -5.47
CA TRP A 8 -7.52 -8.98 -5.82
C TRP A 8 -7.43 -7.52 -6.29
N LYS A 9 -8.41 -7.03 -7.05
CA LYS A 9 -8.48 -5.64 -7.49
C LYS A 9 -8.72 -4.71 -6.29
N ALA A 10 -9.60 -5.10 -5.37
CA ALA A 10 -9.81 -4.35 -4.13
C ALA A 10 -8.53 -4.29 -3.28
N TYR A 11 -7.84 -5.42 -3.14
CA TYR A 11 -6.54 -5.48 -2.46
C TYR A 11 -5.50 -4.57 -3.13
N ALA A 12 -5.31 -4.69 -4.45
CA ALA A 12 -4.36 -3.86 -5.20
C ALA A 12 -4.68 -2.36 -5.08
N LEU A 13 -5.97 -1.98 -5.15
CA LEU A 13 -6.39 -0.60 -4.95
C LEU A 13 -6.10 -0.10 -3.53
N SER A 14 -6.27 -0.93 -2.50
CA SER A 14 -5.92 -0.55 -1.13
C SER A 14 -4.43 -0.25 -0.97
N LYS A 15 -3.56 -1.07 -1.58
CA LYS A 15 -2.09 -0.88 -1.55
C LYS A 15 -1.67 0.33 -2.39
N PHE A 16 -2.33 0.53 -3.53
CA PHE A 16 -2.15 1.74 -4.32
C PHE A 16 -2.56 3.01 -3.55
N GLY A 17 -3.66 2.95 -2.79
CA GLY A 17 -4.07 4.03 -1.89
C GLY A 17 -3.02 4.37 -0.83
N THR A 18 -2.40 3.35 -0.21
CA THR A 18 -1.32 3.60 0.77
C THR A 18 -0.09 4.28 0.15
N ALA A 19 0.24 3.97 -1.10
CA ALA A 19 1.32 4.63 -1.82
C ALA A 19 1.01 6.12 -2.10
N ILE A 20 -0.23 6.42 -2.51
CA ILE A 20 -0.70 7.81 -2.69
C ILE A 20 -0.73 8.56 -1.35
N LEU A 21 -1.09 7.89 -0.26
CA LEU A 21 -1.06 8.50 1.07
C LEU A 21 0.35 8.94 1.48
N ALA A 22 1.38 8.14 1.19
CA ALA A 22 2.77 8.54 1.45
C ALA A 22 3.15 9.81 0.66
N GLN A 23 2.70 9.91 -0.60
CA GLN A 23 2.88 11.12 -1.41
C GLN A 23 2.18 12.35 -0.80
N TYR A 24 0.93 12.18 -0.33
CA TYR A 24 0.22 13.24 0.36
C TYR A 24 0.98 13.73 1.60
N LEU A 25 1.45 12.80 2.44
CA LEU A 25 2.15 13.14 3.68
C LEU A 25 3.43 13.93 3.41
N ASN A 26 4.23 13.53 2.43
CA ASN A 26 5.41 14.31 2.03
C ASN A 26 5.04 15.68 1.46
N ASN A 27 3.98 15.77 0.66
CA ASN A 27 3.58 17.05 0.05
C ASN A 27 3.02 18.04 1.09
N ALA A 28 2.24 17.55 2.06
CA ALA A 28 1.54 18.38 3.03
C ALA A 28 2.36 18.64 4.31
N TYR A 29 3.24 17.71 4.68
CA TYR A 29 3.95 17.70 5.96
C TYR A 29 5.45 17.39 5.81
N GLY A 30 6.02 17.51 4.61
CA GLY A 30 7.42 17.14 4.33
C GLY A 30 8.49 17.87 5.16
N ASN A 31 8.13 18.99 5.81
CA ASN A 31 9.02 19.72 6.72
C ASN A 31 9.09 19.08 8.13
N SER A 32 8.14 18.21 8.49
CA SER A 32 8.05 17.61 9.83
C SER A 32 8.04 16.08 9.81
N VAL A 33 7.64 15.46 8.69
CA VAL A 33 7.62 14.01 8.54
C VAL A 33 8.17 13.59 7.19
N THR A 34 8.80 12.41 7.17
CA THR A 34 9.16 11.70 5.95
C THR A 34 8.29 10.46 5.84
N ALA A 35 7.56 10.34 4.74
CA ALA A 35 6.76 9.17 4.42
C ALA A 35 7.32 8.47 3.18
N PHE A 36 7.57 7.16 3.27
CA PHE A 36 8.03 6.36 2.14
C PHE A 36 7.10 5.17 1.91
N ALA A 37 7.03 4.72 0.65
CA ALA A 37 6.37 3.46 0.33
C ALA A 37 7.41 2.40 -0.08
N VAL A 38 7.14 1.17 0.33
CA VAL A 38 7.99 0.02 0.03
C VAL A 38 7.12 -1.09 -0.56
N HIS A 39 7.50 -1.53 -1.75
CA HIS A 39 7.10 -2.83 -2.28
C HIS A 39 8.19 -3.83 -1.87
N PRO A 40 7.94 -4.68 -0.85
CA PRO A 40 8.98 -5.51 -0.26
C PRO A 40 9.51 -6.58 -1.21
N GLY A 41 8.79 -6.89 -2.29
CA GLY A 41 9.02 -8.03 -3.16
C GLY A 41 7.90 -9.07 -2.97
N ALA A 42 8.04 -10.21 -3.62
CA ALA A 42 7.15 -11.35 -3.37
C ALA A 42 7.66 -12.08 -2.12
N VAL A 43 7.04 -11.86 -0.96
CA VAL A 43 7.54 -12.35 0.33
C VAL A 43 6.82 -13.62 0.75
N LYS A 44 7.57 -14.58 1.31
CA LYS A 44 7.01 -15.81 1.91
C LYS A 44 6.30 -15.46 3.22
N THR A 45 5.01 -15.12 3.15
CA THR A 45 4.17 -14.76 4.31
C THR A 45 2.95 -15.67 4.41
N GLN A 46 2.41 -15.81 5.63
CA GLN A 46 1.17 -16.54 5.87
C GLN A 46 -0.07 -15.85 5.26
N MET A 47 0.04 -14.57 4.85
CA MET A 47 -1.07 -13.85 4.21
C MET A 47 -1.52 -14.49 2.90
N ALA A 48 -0.66 -15.30 2.25
CA ALA A 48 -1.01 -16.02 1.03
C ALA A 48 -1.65 -17.39 1.30
N ASP A 49 -1.54 -17.94 2.52
CA ASP A 49 -1.95 -19.31 2.83
C ASP A 49 -3.48 -19.47 2.84
N SER A 50 -4.23 -18.39 3.12
CA SER A 50 -5.70 -18.34 3.07
C SER A 50 -6.27 -17.92 1.71
N VAL A 51 -5.40 -17.65 0.72
CA VAL A 51 -5.81 -16.99 -0.52
C VAL A 51 -6.05 -17.98 -1.65
N GLY A 52 -7.29 -18.01 -2.12
CA GLY A 52 -7.69 -18.69 -3.36
C GLY A 52 -8.19 -20.12 -3.18
N ASN A 53 -8.69 -20.67 -4.28
CA ASN A 53 -9.11 -22.06 -4.39
C ASN A 53 -7.88 -23.01 -4.46
N LYS A 54 -8.11 -24.32 -4.45
CA LYS A 54 -7.04 -25.36 -4.42
C LYS A 54 -6.00 -25.18 -5.55
N GLY A 55 -6.42 -24.71 -6.73
CA GLY A 55 -5.54 -24.44 -7.87
C GLY A 55 -4.60 -23.25 -7.66
N ILE A 56 -5.11 -22.13 -7.12
CA ILE A 56 -4.29 -20.96 -6.77
C ILE A 56 -3.28 -21.31 -5.68
N ARG A 57 -3.68 -22.10 -4.67
CA ARG A 57 -2.75 -22.56 -3.62
C ARG A 57 -1.63 -23.44 -4.19
N LYS A 58 -1.93 -24.33 -5.14
CA LYS A 58 -0.93 -25.16 -5.81
C LYS A 58 0.05 -24.32 -6.63
N MET A 59 -0.44 -23.34 -7.38
CA MET A 59 0.41 -22.37 -8.11
C MET A 59 1.30 -21.54 -7.16
N LEU A 60 0.73 -21.00 -6.08
CA LEU A 60 1.49 -20.24 -5.06
C LEU A 60 2.54 -21.11 -4.37
N PHE A 61 2.25 -22.40 -4.14
CA PHE A 61 3.20 -23.36 -3.60
C PHE A 61 4.42 -23.54 -4.53
N PHE A 62 4.21 -23.63 -5.84
CA PHE A 62 5.32 -23.70 -6.81
C PHE A 62 6.10 -22.37 -6.88
N LEU A 63 5.41 -21.23 -6.81
CA LEU A 63 6.02 -19.91 -6.78
C LEU A 63 6.75 -19.61 -5.45
N ARG A 64 6.56 -20.43 -4.41
CA ARG A 64 7.15 -20.24 -3.07
C ARG A 64 8.68 -20.20 -3.09
N ARG A 65 9.31 -20.85 -4.07
CA ARG A 65 10.77 -20.82 -4.29
C ARG A 65 11.28 -19.50 -4.87
N LEU A 66 10.41 -18.73 -5.52
CA LEU A 66 10.72 -17.39 -6.03
C LEU A 66 10.43 -16.29 -5.00
N LEU A 67 9.91 -16.66 -3.83
CA LEU A 67 9.61 -15.71 -2.76
C LEU A 67 10.87 -15.41 -1.93
N ILE A 68 11.08 -14.14 -1.63
CA ILE A 68 12.12 -13.72 -0.70
C ILE A 68 11.70 -14.01 0.75
N LYS A 69 12.70 -14.05 1.63
CA LYS A 69 12.45 -14.21 3.06
C LYS A 69 11.94 -12.90 3.69
N PRO A 70 11.17 -12.97 4.79
CA PRO A 70 10.73 -11.77 5.52
C PRO A 70 11.86 -10.84 5.95
N GLU A 71 13.04 -11.38 6.27
CA GLU A 71 14.22 -10.60 6.67
C GLU A 71 14.73 -9.73 5.52
N ASP A 72 14.73 -10.24 4.29
CA ASP A 72 15.13 -9.46 3.11
C ASP A 72 14.10 -8.38 2.76
N ALA A 73 12.81 -8.67 3.00
CA ALA A 73 11.76 -7.66 2.92
C ALA A 73 11.95 -6.54 3.94
N ALA A 74 12.32 -6.89 5.18
CA ALA A 74 12.56 -5.93 6.26
C ALA A 74 13.78 -5.02 5.95
N LYS A 75 14.85 -5.56 5.37
CA LYS A 75 16.00 -4.76 4.90
C LYS A 75 15.60 -3.67 3.91
N ASN A 76 14.62 -3.94 3.04
CA ASN A 76 14.12 -2.91 2.10
C ASN A 76 13.40 -1.77 2.81
N VAL A 77 12.77 -2.02 3.96
CA VAL A 77 12.15 -0.99 4.80
C VAL A 77 13.22 -0.17 5.50
N LEU A 78 14.19 -0.83 6.15
CA LEU A 78 15.32 -0.17 6.81
C LEU A 78 16.09 0.72 5.85
N PHE A 79 16.35 0.25 4.62
CA PHE A 79 16.99 1.05 3.58
C PHE A 79 16.27 2.40 3.36
N CYS A 80 14.94 2.43 3.36
CA CYS A 80 14.18 3.66 3.17
C CYS A 80 14.28 4.62 4.37
N VAL A 81 14.38 4.08 5.58
CA VAL A 81 14.62 4.86 6.79
C VAL A 81 15.99 5.54 6.71
N ASP A 82 17.02 4.78 6.30
CA ASP A 82 18.41 5.27 6.31
C ASP A 82 18.73 6.21 5.13
N ASN A 83 18.11 6.00 3.96
CA ASN A 83 18.53 6.66 2.70
C ASN A 83 17.57 7.76 2.21
N ASN A 84 16.57 8.13 3.02
CA ASN A 84 15.61 9.21 2.76
C ASN A 84 15.24 9.39 1.27
N LEU A 85 14.35 8.51 0.77
CA LEU A 85 13.97 8.49 -0.65
C LEU A 85 13.42 9.84 -1.13
N LYS A 86 13.67 10.21 -2.39
CA LYS A 86 13.11 11.44 -2.96
C LYS A 86 11.59 11.33 -3.06
N ASN A 87 10.93 12.47 -2.92
CA ASN A 87 9.48 12.52 -3.12
C ASN A 87 9.11 12.10 -4.55
N GLY A 88 8.11 11.24 -4.69
CA GLY A 88 7.74 10.64 -5.97
C GLY A 88 8.41 9.29 -6.25
N GLU A 89 9.25 8.81 -5.34
CA GLU A 89 9.94 7.52 -5.44
C GLU A 89 9.45 6.50 -4.40
N TYR A 90 9.66 5.23 -4.69
CA TYR A 90 9.39 4.11 -3.80
C TYR A 90 10.44 3.01 -3.99
N LYS A 91 10.66 2.22 -2.94
CA LYS A 91 11.53 1.05 -3.01
C LYS A 91 10.76 -0.14 -3.58
N HIS A 92 11.28 -0.77 -4.62
CA HIS A 92 10.74 -1.98 -5.22
C HIS A 92 11.78 -3.11 -5.16
N ALA A 93 11.65 -3.97 -4.15
CA ALA A 93 12.65 -4.99 -3.84
C ALA A 93 14.06 -4.35 -3.81
N ASN A 94 14.99 -4.74 -4.68
CA ASN A 94 16.34 -4.22 -4.75
C ASN A 94 16.50 -2.87 -5.50
N GLN A 95 15.44 -2.31 -6.10
CA GLN A 95 15.52 -1.08 -6.92
C GLN A 95 14.76 0.10 -6.29
N ILE A 96 15.17 1.32 -6.62
CA ILE A 96 14.35 2.53 -6.40
C ILE A 96 13.62 2.82 -7.71
N LYS A 97 12.32 3.09 -7.64
CA LYS A 97 11.48 3.38 -8.81
C LYS A 97 10.66 4.63 -8.57
N LYS A 98 10.31 5.33 -9.65
CA LYS A 98 9.33 6.42 -9.61
C LYS A 98 7.92 5.85 -9.55
N PHE A 99 7.05 6.50 -8.78
CA PHE A 99 5.64 6.18 -8.79
C PHE A 99 5.02 6.36 -10.19
N PRO A 100 4.02 5.54 -10.56
CA PRO A 100 3.28 5.75 -11.79
C PRO A 100 2.63 7.15 -11.76
N ALA A 101 2.42 7.74 -12.94
CA ALA A 101 1.86 9.09 -13.04
C ALA A 101 0.53 9.23 -12.29
N SER A 102 -0.30 8.18 -12.27
CA SER A 102 -1.56 8.15 -11.52
C SER A 102 -1.39 8.35 -10.00
N ALA A 103 -0.27 7.93 -9.41
CA ALA A 103 0.02 8.13 -7.98
C ALA A 103 0.69 9.48 -7.68
N ARG A 104 1.22 10.17 -8.71
CA ARG A 104 1.89 11.49 -8.58
C ARG A 104 0.98 12.67 -8.93
N LYS A 105 -0.11 12.45 -9.66
CA LYS A 105 -1.06 13.51 -10.05
C LYS A 105 -1.77 14.09 -8.83
N GLN A 106 -1.61 15.40 -8.58
CA GLN A 106 -2.23 16.09 -7.44
C GLN A 106 -3.75 15.91 -7.39
N LYS A 107 -4.43 15.90 -8.55
CA LYS A 107 -5.87 15.61 -8.64
C LYS A 107 -6.24 14.28 -7.97
N ASN A 108 -5.45 13.22 -8.18
CA ASN A 108 -5.72 11.90 -7.63
C ASN A 108 -5.39 11.83 -6.13
N ILE A 109 -4.31 12.51 -5.73
CA ILE A 109 -3.93 12.66 -4.32
C ILE A 109 -5.07 13.34 -3.55
N ASN A 110 -5.55 14.49 -4.02
CA ASN A 110 -6.64 15.23 -3.40
C ASN A 110 -7.92 14.40 -3.33
N ALA A 111 -8.31 13.76 -4.44
CA ALA A 111 -9.51 12.92 -4.48
C ALA A 111 -9.45 11.76 -3.47
N LEU A 112 -8.28 11.13 -3.28
CA LEU A 112 -8.12 10.08 -2.27
C LEU A 112 -8.31 10.63 -0.86
N ILE A 113 -7.69 11.76 -0.52
CA ILE A 113 -7.74 12.35 0.82
C ILE A 113 -9.14 12.86 1.16
N GLU A 114 -9.79 13.57 0.23
CA GLU A 114 -11.16 14.04 0.39
C GLU A 114 -12.12 12.87 0.63
N THR A 115 -12.06 11.85 -0.23
CA THR A 115 -12.89 10.65 -0.09
C THR A 115 -12.61 9.94 1.23
N SER A 116 -11.34 9.80 1.63
CA SER A 116 -10.96 9.14 2.88
C SER A 116 -11.49 9.88 4.10
N ARG A 117 -11.34 11.22 4.13
CA ARG A 117 -11.85 12.06 5.23
C ARG A 117 -13.37 11.98 5.33
N ARG A 118 -14.07 12.03 4.20
CA ARG A 118 -15.53 11.89 4.17
C ARG A 118 -15.98 10.54 4.74
N LEU A 119 -15.41 9.44 4.28
CA LEU A 119 -15.75 8.09 4.74
C LEU A 119 -15.45 7.89 6.24
N ILE A 120 -14.31 8.38 6.73
CA ILE A 120 -13.96 8.31 8.15
C ILE A 120 -14.93 9.17 8.98
N GLY A 121 -15.33 10.35 8.49
CA GLY A 121 -16.30 11.21 9.14
C GLY A 121 -17.69 10.56 9.24
N GLU A 122 -18.18 9.97 8.15
CA GLU A 122 -19.43 9.21 8.12
C GLU A 122 -19.40 8.04 9.11
N TYR A 123 -18.30 7.29 9.15
CA TYR A 123 -18.12 6.18 10.09
C TYR A 123 -18.18 6.64 11.56
N LYS A 124 -17.50 7.74 11.90
CA LYS A 124 -17.52 8.30 13.26
C LYS A 124 -18.93 8.73 13.68
N LYS A 125 -19.67 9.39 12.78
CA LYS A 125 -21.05 9.81 13.05
C LYS A 125 -21.95 8.60 13.34
N LYS A 126 -21.86 7.54 12.52
CA LYS A 126 -22.65 6.33 12.71
C LYS A 126 -22.34 5.65 14.04
N LYS A 127 -21.06 5.51 14.38
CA LYS A 127 -20.64 4.91 15.66
C LYS A 127 -21.19 5.68 16.86
N ASN A 128 -21.16 7.00 16.83
CA ASN A 128 -21.67 7.84 17.92
C ASN A 128 -23.19 7.73 18.09
N LEU A 129 -23.94 7.38 17.04
CA LEU A 129 -25.39 7.12 17.10
C LEU A 129 -25.73 5.73 17.64
N GLU A 130 -24.80 4.77 17.61
CA GLU A 130 -24.97 3.41 18.15
C GLU A 130 -24.59 3.33 19.64
N THR A 131 -23.92 4.36 20.17
CA THR A 131 -23.43 4.43 21.57
C THR A 131 -24.20 5.39 22.45
N ASN A 132 -25.21 6.09 21.91
CA ASN A 132 -26.17 6.94 22.62
C ASN A 132 -27.56 6.30 22.53
#